data_AF-C5H602-F1
#
_entry.id   AF-C5H602-F1
#
_cell.length_a   1.000
_cell.length_b   1.000
_cell.length_c   1.000
_cell.angle_alpha   90.00
_cell.angle_beta   90.00
_cell.angle_gamma   90.00
#
_symmetry.space_group_name_H-M   'P 1'
#
loop_
_entity.id
_entity.type
_entity.pdbx_description
1 polymer ?
#
loop_
_entity_poly.entity_id
_entity_poly.type
_entity_poly.pdbx_seq_one_letter_code
_entity_poly.pdbx_strand_id
1 'polypeptide(L)'
;SLFGAISGIIFLIMDIFNITISHFFKWEGLKDDKPSEPYVNIYNCESANPAERNTLSIQYCKSIRSVFLSIFAVMLIFAFFQKLVAAGTVENEWKKLCSRP
;
A
#
# COMPACT_ATOMS: atom_id res chain seq x y z
N SER A 1 -8.73 -8.18 15.89
CA SER A 1 -7.76 -7.92 16.99
C SER A 1 -7.04 -6.60 16.73
N LEU A 2 -6.76 -5.81 17.77
CA LEU A 2 -5.99 -4.55 17.68
C LEU A 2 -4.65 -4.76 16.95
N PHE A 3 -3.98 -5.88 17.25
CA PHE A 3 -2.69 -6.29 16.68
C PHE A 3 -2.75 -6.49 15.16
N GLY A 4 -3.74 -7.22 14.65
CA GLY A 4 -3.92 -7.44 13.20
C GLY A 4 -4.15 -6.15 12.42
N ALA A 5 -4.84 -5.19 13.04
CA ALA A 5 -5.11 -3.91 12.39
C ALA A 5 -3.96 -2.89 12.53
N ILE A 6 -3.07 -3.02 13.52
CA ILE A 6 -1.81 -2.23 13.59
C ILE A 6 -0.80 -2.79 12.58
N SER A 7 -0.63 -4.12 12.56
CA SER A 7 0.25 -4.78 11.59
C SER A 7 -0.18 -4.50 10.15
N GLY A 8 -1.49 -4.50 9.84
CA GLY A 8 -1.99 -4.11 8.52
C GLY A 8 -1.60 -2.70 8.07
N ILE A 9 -1.59 -1.71 8.99
CA ILE A 9 -1.15 -0.34 8.68
C ILE A 9 0.36 -0.32 8.41
N ILE A 10 1.15 -1.04 9.21
CA ILE A 10 2.61 -1.14 9.02
C ILE A 10 2.94 -1.75 7.67
N PHE A 11 2.25 -2.82 7.26
CA PHE A 11 2.43 -3.44 5.95
C PHE A 11 2.02 -2.50 4.80
N LEU A 12 0.89 -1.79 4.90
CA LEU A 12 0.47 -0.81 3.90
C LEU A 12 1.50 0.32 3.72
N ILE A 13 2.05 0.83 4.83
CA ILE A 13 3.10 1.86 4.78
C ILE A 13 4.36 1.29 4.12
N MET A 14 4.76 0.07 4.47
CA MET A 14 5.90 -0.62 3.86
C MET A 14 5.72 -0.79 2.34
N ASP A 15 4.54 -1.21 1.89
CA ASP A 15 4.23 -1.41 0.46
C ASP A 15 4.26 -0.10 -0.33
N ILE A 16 3.73 1.00 0.23
CA ILE A 16 3.81 2.33 -0.39
C ILE A 16 5.27 2.76 -0.58
N PHE A 17 6.10 2.58 0.44
CA PHE A 17 7.53 2.92 0.34
C PHE A 17 8.26 2.04 -0.68
N ASN A 18 7.90 0.75 -0.75
CA ASN A 18 8.50 -0.20 -1.69
C ASN A 18 8.18 0.14 -3.16
N ILE A 19 6.99 0.68 -3.44
CA ILE A 19 6.62 1.16 -4.79
C ILE A 19 7.20 2.57 -5.07
N THR A 20 7.34 3.42 -4.06
CA THR A 20 7.63 4.85 -4.27
C THR A 20 9.11 5.19 -4.33
N ILE A 21 9.90 4.70 -3.38
CA ILE A 21 11.29 5.16 -3.17
C ILE A 21 12.28 4.18 -3.79
N SER A 22 12.15 2.90 -3.50
CA SER A 22 12.98 1.84 -4.07
C SER A 22 12.49 0.46 -3.63
N HIS A 23 13.01 -0.58 -4.28
CA HIS A 23 12.78 -1.99 -3.97
C HIS A 23 13.44 -2.37 -2.61
N PHE A 24 12.91 -1.88 -1.49
CA PHE A 24 13.41 -2.20 -0.15
C PHE A 24 13.22 -3.68 0.21
N PHE A 25 12.12 -4.29 -0.27
CA PHE A 25 11.89 -5.73 -0.19
C PHE A 25 11.65 -6.28 -1.60
N LYS A 26 12.59 -7.08 -2.10
CA LYS A 26 12.37 -7.93 -3.27
C LYS A 26 11.56 -9.14 -2.80
N TRP A 27 10.23 -9.02 -2.85
CA TRP A 27 9.39 -10.20 -2.71
C TRP A 27 9.46 -10.97 -4.03
N GLU A 28 10.07 -12.15 -3.99
CA GLU A 28 10.00 -13.09 -5.10
C GLU A 28 8.52 -13.45 -5.24
N GLY A 29 7.92 -13.08 -6.38
CA GLY A 29 6.52 -13.38 -6.64
C GLY A 29 6.25 -14.87 -6.45
N LEU A 30 5.01 -15.21 -6.09
CA LEU A 30 4.58 -16.60 -6.10
C LEU A 30 4.99 -17.20 -7.46
N LYS A 31 5.86 -18.23 -7.43
CA LYS A 31 6.21 -18.99 -8.62
C LYS A 31 4.96 -19.73 -9.05
N ASP A 32 4.11 -19.06 -9.82
CA ASP A 32 3.19 -19.76 -10.69
C ASP A 32 4.03 -20.54 -11.69
N ASP A 33 3.70 -21.82 -11.87
CA ASP A 33 4.35 -22.74 -12.80
C ASP A 33 4.18 -22.26 -14.25
N LYS A 34 4.97 -21.25 -14.65
CA LYS A 34 5.43 -20.88 -16.01
C LYS A 34 6.06 -19.47 -15.96
N PRO A 35 7.35 -19.30 -16.29
CA PRO A 35 7.99 -18.00 -16.24
C PRO A 35 7.70 -17.24 -17.54
N SER A 36 6.62 -16.46 -17.54
CA SER A 36 6.65 -15.22 -18.32
C SER A 36 7.26 -14.17 -17.41
N GLU A 37 8.55 -13.90 -17.56
CA GLU A 37 9.15 -12.72 -16.95
C GLU A 37 8.24 -11.52 -17.29
N PRO A 38 7.73 -10.78 -16.29
CA PRO A 38 6.96 -9.60 -16.58
C PRO A 38 7.89 -8.62 -17.27
N TYR A 39 7.73 -8.44 -18.58
CA TYR A 39 8.48 -7.48 -19.41
C TYR A 39 8.35 -6.03 -18.91
N VAL A 40 7.49 -5.80 -17.90
CA VAL A 40 7.24 -4.50 -17.28
C VAL A 40 7.47 -4.61 -15.77
N ASN A 41 8.55 -3.97 -15.30
CA ASN A 41 8.84 -3.81 -13.89
C ASN A 41 8.16 -2.54 -13.36
N ILE A 42 7.06 -2.68 -12.60
CA ILE A 42 6.28 -1.56 -12.05
C ILE A 42 7.11 -0.73 -11.03
N TYR A 43 8.16 -1.31 -10.45
CA TYR A 43 9.06 -0.63 -9.52
C TYR A 43 10.04 0.31 -10.23
N ASN A 44 10.32 0.05 -11.52
CA ASN A 44 11.21 0.90 -12.32
C ASN A 44 10.56 1.25 -13.67
N CYS A 45 9.84 2.36 -13.69
CA CYS A 45 9.24 2.93 -14.90
C CYS A 45 10.18 3.92 -15.62
N GLU A 46 11.48 3.90 -15.34
CA GLU A 46 12.44 4.81 -15.95
C GLU A 46 13.10 4.16 -17.19
N SER A 47 13.16 4.92 -18.29
CA SER A 47 13.79 4.45 -19.52
C SER A 47 15.30 4.57 -19.44
N ALA A 48 16.02 3.49 -19.75
CA ALA A 48 17.47 3.52 -19.93
C ALA A 48 17.88 4.40 -21.14
N ASN A 49 16.99 4.57 -22.13
CA ASN A 49 17.23 5.40 -23.30
C ASN A 49 16.37 6.68 -23.29
N PRO A 50 16.98 7.89 -23.32
CA PRO A 50 16.23 9.15 -23.30
C PRO A 50 15.33 9.35 -24.54
N ALA A 51 15.62 8.67 -25.65
CA ALA A 51 14.81 8.68 -26.88
C ALA A 51 13.47 7.93 -26.74
N GLU A 52 13.36 6.99 -25.79
CA GLU A 52 12.17 6.16 -25.56
C GLU A 52 11.25 6.72 -24.48
N ARG A 53 11.55 7.91 -23.92
CA ARG A 53 10.77 8.53 -22.83
C ARG A 53 9.29 8.76 -23.13
N ASN A 54 8.90 8.78 -24.41
CA ASN A 54 7.52 8.98 -24.87
C ASN A 54 6.84 7.68 -25.33
N THR A 55 7.40 6.52 -25.00
CA THR A 55 6.77 5.24 -25.32
C THR A 55 5.50 5.04 -24.50
N LEU A 56 4.49 4.47 -25.15
CA LEU A 56 3.19 4.15 -24.54
C LEU A 56 3.36 3.22 -23.31
N SER A 57 4.40 2.40 -23.29
CA SER A 57 4.77 1.52 -22.18
C SER A 57 5.17 2.27 -20.90
N ILE A 58 5.93 3.37 -20.99
CA ILE A 58 6.32 4.17 -19.81
C ILE A 58 5.10 4.89 -19.23
N GLN A 59 4.25 5.43 -20.10
CA GLN A 59 3.00 6.07 -19.68
C GLN A 59 2.08 5.07 -18.98
N TYR A 60 1.97 3.85 -19.51
CA TYR A 60 1.24 2.75 -18.89
C TYR A 60 1.82 2.37 -17.52
N CYS A 61 3.15 2.22 -17.42
CA CYS A 61 3.83 1.89 -16.17
C CYS A 61 3.57 2.94 -15.08
N LYS A 62 3.68 4.23 -15.43
CA LYS A 62 3.38 5.35 -14.51
C LYS A 62 1.90 5.38 -14.11
N SER A 63 0.99 5.12 -15.05
CA SER A 63 -0.45 5.08 -14.78
C SER A 63 -0.80 3.95 -13.80
N ILE A 64 -0.30 2.74 -14.05
CA ILE A 64 -0.49 1.59 -13.16
C ILE A 64 0.08 1.89 -11.78
N ARG A 65 1.31 2.42 -11.69
CA ARG A 65 1.92 2.82 -10.42
C ARG A 65 1.05 3.81 -9.64
N SER A 66 0.49 4.81 -10.33
CA SER A 66 -0.42 5.79 -9.72
C SER A 66 -1.70 5.15 -9.19
N VAL A 67 -2.28 4.20 -9.93
CA VAL A 67 -3.46 3.44 -9.49
C VAL A 67 -3.16 2.64 -8.22
N PHE A 68 -2.05 1.92 -8.17
CA PHE A 68 -1.64 1.17 -6.97
C PHE A 68 -1.45 2.08 -5.76
N LEU A 69 -0.76 3.21 -5.93
CA LEU A 69 -0.57 4.20 -4.87
C LEU A 69 -1.90 4.79 -4.40
N SER A 70 -2.83 5.06 -5.32
CA SER A 70 -4.16 5.55 -4.99
C SER A 70 -4.95 4.53 -4.16
N ILE A 71 -4.90 3.25 -4.55
CA ILE A 71 -5.55 2.16 -3.81
C ILE A 71 -4.95 2.03 -2.40
N PHE A 72 -3.62 2.08 -2.26
CA PHE A 72 -2.97 2.04 -0.96
C PHE A 72 -3.32 3.24 -0.08
N ALA A 73 -3.40 4.44 -0.65
CA ALA A 73 -3.84 5.63 0.08
C ALA A 73 -5.27 5.49 0.59
N VAL A 74 -6.19 4.99 -0.24
CA VAL A 74 -7.57 4.72 0.18
C VAL A 74 -7.60 3.68 1.31
N MET A 75 -6.88 2.56 1.17
CA MET A 75 -6.80 1.53 2.21
C MET A 75 -6.27 2.09 3.55
N LEU A 76 -5.26 2.95 3.51
CA LEU A 76 -4.74 3.62 4.71
C LEU A 76 -5.79 4.52 5.38
N ILE A 77 -6.52 5.32 4.59
CA ILE A 77 -7.57 6.21 5.10
C ILE A 77 -8.66 5.38 5.81
N PHE A 78 -9.14 4.32 5.15
CA PHE A 78 -10.14 3.44 5.75
C PHE A 78 -9.62 2.75 7.02
N ALA A 79 -8.40 2.24 7.02
CA ALA A 79 -7.78 1.63 8.19
C ALA A 79 -7.65 2.62 9.36
N PHE A 80 -7.30 3.87 9.06
CA PHE A 80 -7.23 4.94 10.06
C PHE A 80 -8.61 5.26 10.67
N PHE A 81 -9.63 5.43 9.84
CA PHE A 81 -10.99 5.67 10.33
C PHE A 81 -11.52 4.52 11.18
N GLN A 82 -11.27 3.27 10.78
CA GLN A 82 -11.63 2.10 11.57
C GLN A 82 -10.98 2.13 12.97
N LYS A 83 -9.71 2.56 13.07
CA LYS A 83 -9.03 2.75 14.35
C LYS A 83 -9.63 3.87 15.18
N LEU A 84 -9.95 5.00 14.57
CA LEU A 84 -10.53 6.16 15.26
C LEU A 84 -11.91 5.82 15.84
N VAL A 85 -12.76 5.15 15.07
CA VAL A 85 -14.08 4.69 15.53
C VAL A 85 -13.95 3.66 16.65
N ALA A 86 -13.02 2.70 16.52
CA ALA A 86 -12.75 1.72 17.57
C ALA A 86 -12.23 2.36 18.86
N ALA A 87 -11.35 3.37 18.76
CA ALA A 87 -10.85 4.10 19.92
C ALA A 87 -11.96 4.92 20.59
N GLY A 88 -12.79 5.62 19.81
CA GLY A 88 -13.90 6.42 20.33
C GLY A 88 -14.99 5.59 21.01
N THR A 89 -15.29 4.40 20.46
CA THR A 89 -16.24 3.46 21.11
C THR A 89 -15.70 2.93 22.43
N VAL A 90 -14.41 2.55 22.48
CA VAL A 90 -13.76 2.13 23.73
C VAL A 90 -13.75 3.27 24.74
N GLU A 91 -13.38 4.50 24.35
CA GLU A 91 -13.39 5.65 25.25
C GLU A 91 -14.79 5.94 25.81
N ASN A 92 -15.83 5.85 24.96
CA ASN A 92 -17.21 6.06 25.38
C ASN A 92 -17.70 4.97 26.36
N GLU A 93 -17.34 3.71 26.12
CA GLU A 93 -17.62 2.60 27.05
C GLU A 93 -16.87 2.77 28.38
N TRP A 94 -15.60 3.18 28.36
CA TRP A 94 -14.83 3.51 29.56
C TRP A 94 -15.46 4.66 30.33
N LYS A 95 -15.86 5.74 29.64
CA LYS A 95 -16.60 6.84 30.26
C LYS A 95 -17.89 6.33 30.89
N LYS A 96 -18.67 5.47 30.24
CA LYS A 96 -19.92 4.91 30.77
C LYS A 96 -19.70 4.01 31.99
N LEU A 97 -18.62 3.23 32.02
CA LEU A 97 -18.27 2.35 33.14
C LEU A 97 -17.74 3.15 34.35
N CYS A 98 -16.92 4.18 34.10
CA CYS A 98 -16.29 5.00 35.15
C CYS A 98 -17.13 6.21 35.60
N SER A 99 -18.27 6.47 34.96
CA SER A 99 -19.21 7.57 35.34
C SER A 99 -20.39 7.11 36.20
N ARG A 100 -20.43 5.83 36.59
CA ARG A 100 -21.34 5.41 37.68
C ARG A 100 -20.75 5.83 39.03
N PRO A 101 -21.57 6.42 39.94
CA PRO A 101 -21.15 6.76 41.30
C PRO A 101 -20.78 5.52 42.12
#